data_AF-A0A6V7HDM5-F1
#
_entry.id   AF-A0A6V7HDM5-F1
#
_cell.length_a   1.000
_cell.length_b   1.000
_cell.length_c   1.000
_cell.angle_alpha   90.00
_cell.angle_beta   90.00
_cell.angle_gamma   90.00
#
_symmetry.space_group_name_H-M   'P 1'
#
loop_
_entity.id
_entity.type
_entity.pdbx_description
1 polymer ?
#
loop_
_entity_poly.entity_id
_entity_poly.type
_entity_poly.pdbx_seq_one_letter_code
_entity_poly.pdbx_strand_id
1 'polypeptide(L)'
;AYVNLGAALASVGRGTEAAAVLRAGASLDGSGLKDKRAHEAARVQALLQLGALYADQGRLQRALSAYREALHALPDHYPPQ
;
A
#
# COMPACT_ATOMS: atom_id res chain seq x y z
N ALA A 1 5.74 -7.80 5.12
CA ALA A 1 5.15 -7.78 6.48
C ALA A 1 4.00 -6.77 6.61
N TYR A 2 4.20 -5.49 6.28
CA TYR A 2 3.20 -4.42 6.44
C TYR A 2 1.88 -4.65 5.68
N VAL A 3 1.94 -5.16 4.44
CA VAL A 3 0.73 -5.45 3.64
C VAL A 3 -0.18 -6.46 4.35
N ASN A 4 0.37 -7.61 4.76
CA ASN A 4 -0.40 -8.66 5.42
C ASN A 4 -0.96 -8.20 6.77
N LEU A 5 -0.18 -7.43 7.54
CA LEU A 5 -0.64 -6.87 8.81
C LEU A 5 -1.76 -5.83 8.59
N GLY A 6 -1.63 -4.97 7.58
CA GLY A 6 -2.66 -4.01 7.20
C GLY A 6 -3.97 -4.70 6.80
N ALA A 7 -3.90 -5.74 5.99
CA ALA A 7 -5.05 -6.55 5.59
C ALA A 7 -5.74 -7.21 6.80
N ALA A 8 -4.96 -7.79 7.71
CA ALA A 8 -5.49 -8.41 8.93
C ALA A 8 -6.14 -7.38 9.87
N LEU A 9 -5.56 -6.18 9.99
CA LEU A 9 -6.17 -5.09 10.78
C LEU A 9 -7.47 -4.59 10.14
N ALA A 10 -7.52 -4.50 8.82
CA ALA A 10 -8.72 -4.10 8.09
C ALA A 10 -9.86 -5.11 8.27
N SER A 11 -9.56 -6.42 8.21
CA SER A 11 -10.58 -7.48 8.36
C SER A 11 -11.22 -7.52 9.75
N VAL A 12 -10.52 -7.07 10.79
CA VAL A 12 -11.05 -6.95 12.16
C VAL A 12 -11.62 -5.56 12.47
N GLY A 13 -11.83 -4.72 11.45
CA GLY A 13 -12.45 -3.40 11.60
C GLY A 13 -11.52 -2.30 12.13
N ARG A 14 -10.22 -2.57 12.32
CA ARG A 14 -9.22 -1.61 12.82
C ARG A 14 -8.66 -0.76 11.68
N GLY A 15 -9.54 -0.08 10.95
CA GLY A 15 -9.19 0.63 9.73
C GLY A 15 -8.20 1.78 9.90
N THR A 16 -8.18 2.48 11.03
CA THR A 16 -7.19 3.52 11.32
C THR A 16 -5.77 2.95 11.46
N GLU A 17 -5.64 1.81 12.13
CA GLU A 17 -4.36 1.14 12.34
C GLU A 17 -3.87 0.45 11.07
N ALA A 18 -4.79 -0.19 10.34
CA ALA A 18 -4.51 -0.72 9.01
C ALA A 18 -3.91 0.38 8.10
N ALA A 19 -4.52 1.57 8.08
CA ALA A 19 -4.03 2.69 7.29
C ALA A 19 -2.65 3.17 7.73
N ALA A 20 -2.36 3.19 9.04
CA ALA A 20 -1.06 3.59 9.56
C ALA A 20 0.05 2.60 9.17
N VAL A 21 -0.22 1.30 9.33
CA VAL A 21 0.71 0.21 8.97
C VAL A 21 0.99 0.19 7.47
N LEU A 22 -0.05 0.29 6.64
CA LEU A 22 0.10 0.31 5.17
C LEU A 22 0.90 1.52 4.70
N ARG A 23 0.63 2.70 5.28
CA ARG A 23 1.39 3.92 4.97
C ARG A 23 2.86 3.78 5.37
N ALA A 24 3.15 3.27 6.56
CA ALA A 24 4.52 3.01 7.00
C ALA A 24 5.26 2.07 6.03
N GLY A 25 4.58 0.98 5.60
CA GLY A 25 5.12 0.07 4.59
C GLY A 25 5.42 0.74 3.24
N ALA A 26 4.55 1.64 2.81
CA ALA A 26 4.72 2.36 1.54
C ALA A 26 5.80 3.47 1.58
N SER A 27 6.14 3.97 2.78
CA SER A 27 7.14 5.02 3.00
C SER A 27 8.54 4.51 3.32
N LEU A 28 8.71 3.19 3.50
CA LEU A 28 10.03 2.62 3.73
C LEU A 28 10.95 2.82 2.52
N ASP A 29 12.12 3.39 2.77
CA ASP A 29 13.14 3.52 1.74
C ASP A 29 13.76 2.14 1.43
N GLY A 30 13.66 1.72 0.18
CA GLY A 30 14.19 0.47 -0.33
C GLY A 30 15.52 0.62 -1.06
N SER A 31 16.11 1.84 -1.08
CA SER A 31 17.32 2.16 -1.83
C SER A 31 18.53 1.27 -1.49
N GLY A 32 18.61 0.77 -0.24
CA GLY A 32 19.68 -0.12 0.23
C GLY A 32 19.35 -1.63 0.20
N LEU A 33 18.18 -2.02 -0.30
CA LEU A 33 17.76 -3.43 -0.28
C LEU A 33 18.37 -4.21 -1.45
N LYS A 34 18.80 -5.44 -1.15
CA LYS A 34 19.33 -6.39 -2.14
C LYS A 34 18.31 -6.74 -3.22
N ASP A 35 17.01 -6.63 -2.90
CA ASP A 35 15.90 -6.88 -3.81
C ASP A 35 14.95 -5.68 -3.91
N LYS A 36 15.41 -4.68 -4.68
CA LYS A 36 14.67 -3.44 -4.93
C LYS A 36 13.31 -3.69 -5.59
N ARG A 37 13.21 -4.71 -6.46
CA ARG A 37 11.98 -5.04 -7.19
C ARG A 37 10.90 -5.58 -6.25
N ALA A 38 11.26 -6.50 -5.36
CA ALA A 38 10.33 -7.01 -4.37
C ALA A 38 9.84 -5.89 -3.43
N HIS A 39 10.70 -4.94 -3.10
CA HIS A 39 10.34 -3.77 -2.30
C HIS A 39 9.36 -2.83 -3.02
N GLU A 40 9.63 -2.50 -4.29
CA GLU A 40 8.73 -1.68 -5.12
C GLU A 40 7.36 -2.34 -5.28
N ALA A 41 7.31 -3.65 -5.54
CA ALA A 41 6.05 -4.40 -5.61
C ALA A 41 5.27 -4.36 -4.28
N ALA A 42 5.95 -4.55 -3.15
CA ALA A 42 5.34 -4.47 -1.82
C ALA A 42 4.82 -3.05 -1.51
N ARG A 43 5.55 -2.01 -1.95
CA ARG A 43 5.14 -0.61 -1.82
C ARG A 43 3.87 -0.31 -2.62
N VAL A 44 3.83 -0.73 -3.89
CA VAL A 44 2.62 -0.61 -4.74
C VAL A 44 1.44 -1.31 -4.09
N GLN A 45 1.63 -2.55 -3.62
CA GLN A 45 0.55 -3.33 -3.01
C GLN A 45 0.03 -2.70 -1.71
N ALA A 46 0.92 -2.10 -0.90
CA ALA A 46 0.52 -1.34 0.29
C ALA A 46 -0.34 -0.12 -0.05
N LEU A 47 0.01 0.62 -1.12
CA LEU A 47 -0.75 1.78 -1.59
C LEU A 47 -2.12 1.39 -2.16
N LEU A 48 -2.21 0.28 -2.89
CA LEU A 48 -3.48 -0.25 -3.39
C LEU A 48 -4.42 -0.64 -2.23
N GLN A 49 -3.91 -1.36 -1.24
CA GLN A 49 -4.67 -1.74 -0.05
C GLN A 49 -5.11 -0.52 0.77
N LEU A 50 -4.26 0.51 0.85
CA LEU A 50 -4.58 1.78 1.52
C LEU A 50 -5.70 2.53 0.78
N GLY A 51 -5.66 2.53 -0.55
CA GLY A 51 -6.70 3.09 -1.39
C GLY A 51 -8.05 2.39 -1.20
N ALA A 52 -8.05 1.05 -1.20
CA ALA A 52 -9.26 0.25 -0.98
C ALA A 52 -9.87 0.53 0.39
N LEU A 53 -9.04 0.51 1.44
CA LEU A 53 -9.46 0.82 2.79
C LEU A 53 -10.08 2.22 2.93
N TYR A 54 -9.55 3.23 2.24
CA TYR A 54 -10.16 4.55 2.23
C TYR A 54 -11.45 4.62 1.42
N ALA A 55 -11.56 3.85 0.34
CA ALA A 55 -12.79 3.75 -0.45
C ALA A 55 -13.92 3.13 0.37
N ASP A 56 -13.64 2.04 1.09
CA ASP A 56 -14.59 1.36 1.97
C ASP A 56 -15.09 2.27 3.11
N GLN A 57 -14.24 3.21 3.56
CA GLN A 57 -14.58 4.23 4.56
C GLN A 57 -15.29 5.46 3.98
N GLY A 58 -15.60 5.49 2.67
CA GLY A 58 -16.18 6.64 1.99
C GLY A 58 -15.23 7.83 1.79
N ARG A 59 -13.94 7.66 2.08
CA ARG A 59 -12.90 8.71 2.00
C ARG A 59 -12.26 8.76 0.62
N LEU A 60 -13.11 9.00 -0.39
CA LEU A 60 -12.77 8.88 -1.81
C LEU A 60 -11.57 9.72 -2.25
N GLN A 61 -11.41 10.95 -1.73
CA GLN A 61 -10.27 11.80 -2.05
C GLN A 61 -8.94 11.18 -1.62
N ARG A 62 -8.90 10.58 -0.42
CA ARG A 62 -7.70 9.91 0.08
C ARG A 62 -7.44 8.59 -0.64
N ALA A 63 -8.50 7.88 -1.04
CA ALA A 63 -8.39 6.70 -1.87
C ALA A 63 -7.74 7.03 -3.22
N LEU A 64 -8.23 8.08 -3.91
CA LEU A 64 -7.67 8.59 -5.16
C LEU A 64 -6.19 8.97 -5.04
N SER A 65 -5.81 9.67 -3.97
CA SER A 65 -4.39 9.99 -3.71
C SER A 65 -3.53 8.72 -3.60
N ALA A 66 -3.97 7.75 -2.80
CA ALA A 66 -3.23 6.49 -2.61
C ALA A 66 -3.09 5.69 -3.92
N TYR A 67 -4.16 5.61 -4.73
CA TYR A 67 -4.10 4.94 -6.02
C TYR A 67 -3.20 5.67 -7.03
N ARG A 68 -3.20 7.01 -7.04
CA ARG A 68 -2.27 7.77 -7.87
C ARG A 68 -0.83 7.51 -7.47
N GLU A 69 -0.54 7.52 -6.17
CA GLU A 69 0.80 7.16 -5.67
C GLU A 69 1.19 5.74 -6.07
N ALA A 70 0.26 4.77 -6.00
CA ALA A 70 0.51 3.40 -6.46
C ALA A 70 0.89 3.35 -7.94
N LEU A 71 0.18 4.10 -8.79
CA LEU A 71 0.46 4.20 -10.22
C LEU A 71 1.84 4.82 -10.51
N HIS A 72 2.25 5.84 -9.74
CA HIS A 72 3.57 6.46 -9.90
C HIS A 72 4.71 5.58 -9.37
N ALA A 73 4.40 4.67 -8.45
CA ALA A 73 5.35 3.72 -7.89
C ALA A 73 5.44 2.40 -8.67
N LEU A 74 4.61 2.23 -9.73
CA LEU A 74 4.69 1.06 -10.60
C LEU A 74 6.07 1.03 -11.28
N PRO A 75 6.86 -0.06 -11.10
CA PRO A 75 8.03 -0.27 -11.94
C PRO A 75 7.58 -0.49 -13.39
N ASP A 76 8.40 -0.08 -14.36
CA ASP A 76 8.13 -0.25 -15.81
C ASP A 76 7.80 -1.70 -16.20
N HIS A 77 8.17 -2.66 -15.35
CA HIS A 77 7.83 -4.07 -15.46
C HIS A 77 7.01 -4.53 -14.25
N TYR A 78 5.77 -4.08 -14.13
CA TYR A 78 4.82 -4.64 -13.16
C TYR A 78 4.26 -5.96 -13.71
N PRO A 79 4.56 -7.12 -13.08
CA PRO A 79 4.01 -8.38 -13.55
C PRO A 79 2.48 -8.38 -13.39
N PRO A 80 1.73 -8.94 -14.35
CA PRO A 80 0.30 -9.17 -14.16
C PRO A 80 0.09 -10.08 -12.93
N GLN A 81 -0.84 -9.69 -12.06
CA GLN A 81 -1.23 -10.48 -10.89
C GLN A 81 -2.14 -11.64 -11.26
#